data_AF-A0A2V3JK80-F1
#
_entry.id   AF-A0A2V3JK80-F1
#
_cell.length_a   1.000
_cell.length_b   1.000
_cell.length_c   1.000
_cell.angle_alpha   90.00
_cell.angle_beta   90.00
_cell.angle_gamma   90.00
#
_symmetry.space_group_name_H-M   'P 1'
#
loop_
_entity.id
_entity.type
_entity.pdbx_description
1 polymer ?
#
loop_
_entity_poly.entity_id
_entity_poly.type
_entity_poly.pdbx_seq_one_letter_code
_entity_poly.pdbx_strand_id
1 'polypeptide(L)'
;MERITDRRILKKKEDIIQSLQGTLNSSSILIIKMHLESIQDIDAKISELDAKIDEMLQNLHAEELRILLSVPGVGSNAAANIISEIGDISLFETADQLTSWAGLAPSSNSSGGKVINGRIGKTGNRYLRRILIQVAHAAARTKGSVLGRFYRRVMKRRGAPIAIVALARKILAIVHHLWTNMEPYEEPGFKKKIRHQKVYECDEFGISGAFEILGEAEDKIVATGSGCG
;
A
#
# COMPACT_ATOMS: atom_id res chain seq x y z
N MET A 1 26.66 17.45 6.97
CA MET A 1 26.65 16.52 8.13
C MET A 1 25.21 16.28 8.59
N GLU A 2 24.46 15.38 7.95
CA GLU A 2 23.19 14.92 8.50
C GLU A 2 22.96 13.44 8.17
N ARG A 3 22.51 12.68 9.17
CA ARG A 3 22.93 11.29 9.47
C ARG A 3 21.84 10.26 9.12
N ILE A 4 22.28 9.04 8.79
CA ILE A 4 21.50 7.78 8.79
C ILE A 4 20.47 7.79 9.95
N THR A 5 19.18 7.67 9.66
CA THR A 5 18.10 7.85 10.66
C THR A 5 17.68 6.56 11.35
N ASP A 6 17.94 5.38 10.77
CA ASP A 6 17.64 4.09 11.41
C ASP A 6 18.62 3.81 12.56
N ARG A 7 18.10 3.90 13.80
CA ARG A 7 18.85 3.65 15.03
C ARG A 7 19.55 2.28 15.07
N ARG A 8 19.06 1.28 14.35
CA ARG A 8 19.69 -0.05 14.30
C ARG A 8 20.94 -0.06 13.43
N ILE A 9 20.91 0.70 12.33
CA ILE A 9 22.01 0.83 11.38
C ILE A 9 23.10 1.70 11.99
N LEU A 10 22.73 2.84 12.59
CA LEU A 10 23.67 3.71 13.31
C LEU A 10 24.46 2.96 14.40
N LYS A 11 23.81 2.05 15.12
CA LYS A 11 24.45 1.26 16.18
C LYS A 11 25.50 0.27 15.66
N LYS A 12 25.45 -0.07 14.38
CA LYS A 12 26.35 -1.03 13.72
C LYS A 12 27.20 -0.40 12.61
N LYS A 13 27.26 0.94 12.55
CA LYS A 13 27.95 1.66 11.45
C LYS A 13 29.39 1.18 11.28
N GLU A 14 30.18 1.22 12.35
CA GLU A 14 31.57 0.78 12.36
C GLU A 14 31.72 -0.71 11.98
N ASP A 15 30.87 -1.60 12.51
CA ASP A 15 30.89 -3.03 12.17
C ASP A 15 30.63 -3.28 10.67
N ILE A 16 29.69 -2.51 10.09
CA ILE A 16 29.36 -2.57 8.67
C ILE A 16 30.55 -2.10 7.84
N ILE A 17 31.13 -0.93 8.18
CA ILE A 17 32.30 -0.39 7.47
C ILE A 17 33.47 -1.37 7.53
N GLN A 18 33.73 -1.97 8.69
CA GLN A 18 34.82 -2.93 8.87
C GLN A 18 34.59 -4.23 8.07
N SER A 19 33.35 -4.70 7.95
CA SER A 19 33.02 -5.86 7.12
C SER A 19 33.16 -5.64 5.60
N LEU A 20 33.12 -4.38 5.18
CA LEU A 20 33.25 -3.96 3.79
C LEU A 20 34.71 -3.71 3.37
N GLN A 21 35.63 -3.63 4.33
CA GLN A 21 37.07 -3.50 4.05
C GLN A 21 37.61 -4.80 3.42
N GLY A 22 38.21 -4.67 2.22
CA GLY A 22 38.83 -5.78 1.49
C GLY A 22 37.88 -6.63 0.62
N THR A 23 36.57 -6.37 0.64
CA THR A 23 35.58 -7.10 -0.17
C THR A 23 35.05 -6.30 -1.36
N LEU A 24 35.04 -4.97 -1.28
CA LEU A 24 34.62 -4.07 -2.35
C LEU A 24 35.83 -3.57 -3.14
N ASN A 25 35.79 -3.75 -4.47
CA ASN A 25 36.75 -3.14 -5.40
C ASN A 25 36.18 -1.83 -5.99
N SER A 26 37.02 -1.02 -6.62
CA SER A 26 36.61 0.28 -7.20
C SER A 26 35.47 0.15 -8.22
N SER A 27 35.43 -0.94 -8.99
CA SER A 27 34.34 -1.19 -9.94
C SER A 27 33.01 -1.50 -9.25
N SER A 28 33.01 -2.26 -8.15
CA SER A 28 31.82 -2.51 -7.33
C SER A 28 31.29 -1.24 -6.69
N ILE A 29 32.19 -0.37 -6.21
CA ILE A 29 31.81 0.94 -5.64
C ILE A 29 31.12 1.79 -6.72
N LEU A 30 31.69 1.86 -7.92
CA LEU A 30 31.09 2.59 -9.04
C LEU A 30 29.69 2.07 -9.40
N ILE A 31 29.52 0.75 -9.50
CA ILE A 31 28.22 0.14 -9.82
C ILE A 31 27.18 0.45 -8.73
N ILE A 32 27.56 0.35 -7.45
CA ILE A 32 26.67 0.67 -6.33
C ILE A 32 26.26 2.15 -6.39
N LYS A 33 27.23 3.06 -6.64
CA LYS A 33 26.98 4.49 -6.85
C LYS A 33 25.94 4.72 -7.95
N MET A 34 26.14 4.14 -9.14
CA MET A 34 25.19 4.29 -10.27
C MET A 34 23.78 3.77 -9.95
N HIS A 35 23.67 2.63 -9.24
CA HIS A 35 22.36 2.10 -8.83
C HIS A 35 21.68 2.99 -7.79
N LEU A 36 22.44 3.57 -6.87
CA LEU A 36 21.94 4.52 -5.89
C LEU A 36 21.40 5.79 -6.56
N GLU A 37 22.11 6.36 -7.54
CA GLU A 37 21.61 7.48 -8.36
C GLU A 37 20.31 7.10 -9.07
N SER A 38 20.28 5.91 -9.69
CA SER A 38 19.08 5.42 -10.39
C SER A 38 17.87 5.28 -9.47
N ILE A 39 18.08 4.85 -8.22
CA ILE A 39 17.01 4.77 -7.22
C ILE A 39 16.48 6.16 -6.89
N GLN A 40 17.37 7.14 -6.68
CA GLN A 40 16.96 8.53 -6.42
C GLN A 40 16.13 9.11 -7.57
N ASP A 41 16.57 8.90 -8.81
CA ASP A 41 15.85 9.38 -9.99
C ASP A 41 14.45 8.77 -10.11
N ILE A 42 14.33 7.47 -9.80
CA ILE A 42 13.03 6.78 -9.84
C ILE A 42 12.13 7.27 -8.70
N ASP A 43 12.66 7.48 -7.50
CA ASP A 43 11.90 7.99 -6.36
C ASP A 43 11.39 9.42 -6.59
N ALA A 44 12.21 10.27 -7.23
CA ALA A 44 11.80 11.61 -7.63
C ALA A 44 10.64 11.55 -8.64
N LYS A 45 10.74 10.67 -9.65
CA LYS A 45 9.67 10.46 -10.64
C LYS A 45 8.39 9.91 -10.00
N ILE A 46 8.50 8.99 -9.04
CA ILE A 46 7.35 8.48 -8.28
C ILE A 46 6.65 9.63 -7.55
N SER A 47 7.43 10.49 -6.88
CA SER A 47 6.89 11.62 -6.13
C SER A 47 6.18 12.63 -7.03
N GLU A 48 6.73 12.92 -8.20
CA GLU A 48 6.10 13.78 -9.22
C GLU A 48 4.78 13.18 -9.70
N LEU A 49 4.76 11.88 -10.00
CA LEU A 49 3.54 11.19 -10.44
C LEU A 49 2.48 11.12 -9.34
N ASP A 50 2.86 10.87 -8.09
CA ASP A 50 1.94 10.86 -6.95
C ASP A 50 1.28 12.24 -6.78
N ALA A 51 2.05 13.33 -6.87
CA ALA A 51 1.51 14.68 -6.83
C ALA A 51 0.52 14.94 -7.97
N LYS A 52 0.82 14.45 -9.18
CA LYS A 52 -0.08 14.59 -10.32
C LYS A 52 -1.37 13.78 -10.17
N ILE A 53 -1.28 12.57 -9.62
CA ILE A 53 -2.44 11.73 -9.31
C ILE A 53 -3.33 12.44 -8.29
N ASP A 54 -2.75 12.98 -7.22
CA ASP A 54 -3.50 13.71 -6.20
C ASP A 54 -4.21 14.95 -6.78
N GLU A 55 -3.53 15.72 -7.63
CA GLU A 55 -4.11 16.85 -8.35
C GLU A 55 -5.30 16.40 -9.23
N MET A 56 -5.13 15.34 -10.02
CA MET A 56 -6.20 14.82 -10.89
C MET A 56 -7.39 14.31 -10.09
N LEU A 57 -7.16 13.62 -8.97
CA LEU A 57 -8.23 13.13 -8.10
C LEU A 57 -9.00 14.28 -7.44
N GLN A 58 -8.30 15.33 -7.00
CA GLN A 58 -8.95 16.51 -6.43
C GLN A 58 -9.75 17.30 -7.47
N ASN A 59 -9.31 17.32 -8.72
CA ASN A 59 -10.00 18.07 -9.78
C ASN A 59 -11.18 17.31 -10.37
N LEU A 60 -11.06 16.00 -10.58
CA LEU A 60 -12.04 15.19 -11.32
C LEU A 60 -12.92 14.32 -10.43
N HIS A 61 -12.44 13.95 -9.24
CA HIS A 61 -13.06 12.92 -8.39
C HIS A 61 -13.10 13.32 -6.91
N ALA A 62 -13.21 14.61 -6.62
CA ALA A 62 -13.12 15.14 -5.25
C ALA A 62 -14.18 14.52 -4.33
N GLU A 63 -15.38 14.33 -4.86
CA GLU A 63 -16.53 13.90 -4.08
C GLU A 63 -16.51 12.38 -3.84
N GLU A 64 -16.14 11.61 -4.86
CA GLU A 64 -15.87 10.18 -4.76
C GLU A 64 -14.75 9.90 -3.76
N LEU A 65 -13.67 10.70 -3.81
CA LEU A 65 -12.57 10.61 -2.88
C LEU A 65 -13.04 10.91 -1.45
N ARG A 66 -13.85 11.95 -1.24
CA ARG A 66 -14.44 12.30 0.06
C ARG A 66 -15.28 11.15 0.62
N ILE A 67 -16.13 10.55 -0.22
CA ILE A 67 -17.00 9.42 0.14
C ILE A 67 -16.14 8.21 0.53
N LEU A 68 -15.19 7.79 -0.32
CA LEU A 68 -14.35 6.63 -0.04
C LEU A 68 -13.49 6.85 1.22
N LEU A 69 -12.93 8.05 1.40
CA LEU A 69 -12.15 8.40 2.59
C LEU A 69 -12.98 8.46 3.87
N SER A 70 -14.30 8.52 3.83
CA SER A 70 -15.13 8.42 5.04
C SER A 70 -15.21 6.98 5.57
N VAL A 71 -15.07 5.97 4.70
CA VAL A 71 -15.23 4.55 5.06
C VAL A 71 -14.04 4.08 5.94
N PRO A 72 -14.30 3.39 7.07
CA PRO A 72 -13.24 2.85 7.91
C PRO A 72 -12.35 1.87 7.13
N GLY A 73 -11.03 2.06 7.22
CA GLY A 73 -10.04 1.20 6.56
C GLY A 73 -9.61 1.62 5.16
N VAL A 74 -10.32 2.55 4.52
CA VAL A 74 -9.91 3.11 3.21
C VAL A 74 -8.88 4.23 3.43
N GLY A 75 -7.71 4.16 2.80
CA GLY A 75 -6.73 5.27 2.77
C GLY A 75 -6.81 6.05 1.45
N SER A 76 -6.04 7.12 1.30
CA SER A 76 -5.94 7.91 0.05
C SER A 76 -5.58 7.02 -1.14
N ASN A 77 -4.48 6.27 -1.05
CA ASN A 77 -4.05 5.39 -2.14
C ASN A 77 -5.09 4.32 -2.43
N ALA A 78 -5.74 3.76 -1.39
CA ALA A 78 -6.78 2.77 -1.60
C ALA A 78 -8.01 3.37 -2.30
N ALA A 79 -8.41 4.60 -1.95
CA ALA A 79 -9.49 5.31 -2.60
C ALA A 79 -9.15 5.62 -4.07
N ALA A 80 -7.97 6.17 -4.34
CA ALA A 80 -7.46 6.42 -5.69
C ALA A 80 -7.52 5.17 -6.57
N ASN A 81 -7.02 4.04 -6.06
CA ASN A 81 -7.06 2.80 -6.81
C ASN A 81 -8.49 2.26 -6.98
N ILE A 82 -9.37 2.39 -5.97
CA ILE A 82 -10.78 1.98 -6.11
C ILE A 82 -11.45 2.81 -7.22
N ILE A 83 -11.20 4.12 -7.26
CA ILE A 83 -11.73 5.02 -8.30
C ILE A 83 -11.21 4.61 -9.67
N SER A 84 -9.89 4.41 -9.79
CA SER A 84 -9.27 4.05 -11.05
C SER A 84 -9.71 2.68 -11.59
N GLU A 85 -9.92 1.70 -10.72
CA GLU A 85 -10.35 0.38 -11.15
C GLU A 85 -11.83 0.35 -11.51
N ILE A 86 -12.70 0.98 -10.71
CA ILE A 86 -14.15 0.97 -10.97
C ILE A 86 -14.49 1.87 -12.16
N GLY A 87 -13.86 3.04 -12.27
CA GLY A 87 -14.22 4.06 -13.25
C GLY A 87 -15.63 4.57 -12.98
N ASP A 88 -16.57 4.25 -13.87
CA ASP A 88 -17.96 4.67 -13.77
C ASP A 88 -18.78 3.66 -12.94
N ILE A 89 -19.22 4.10 -11.76
CA ILE A 89 -20.03 3.30 -10.84
C ILE A 89 -21.42 2.97 -11.41
N SER A 90 -21.94 3.78 -12.35
CA SER A 90 -23.27 3.59 -12.94
C SER A 90 -23.37 2.33 -13.80
N LEU A 91 -22.24 1.78 -14.24
CA LEU A 91 -22.16 0.49 -14.94
C LEU A 91 -22.57 -0.70 -14.07
N PHE A 92 -22.63 -0.51 -12.75
CA PHE A 92 -23.03 -1.53 -11.79
C PHE A 92 -24.37 -1.15 -11.17
N GLU A 93 -25.46 -1.74 -11.64
CA GLU A 93 -26.80 -1.52 -11.08
C GLU A 93 -26.91 -2.04 -9.64
N THR A 94 -26.15 -3.10 -9.31
CA THR A 94 -26.18 -3.72 -7.99
C THR A 94 -24.80 -3.95 -7.41
N ALA A 95 -24.70 -3.87 -6.07
CA ALA A 95 -23.50 -4.20 -5.33
C ALA A 95 -22.99 -5.64 -5.59
N ASP A 96 -23.88 -6.57 -5.94
CA ASP A 96 -23.52 -7.95 -6.25
C ASP A 96 -22.83 -8.06 -7.62
N GLN A 97 -23.25 -7.28 -8.62
CA GLN A 97 -22.54 -7.17 -9.91
C GLN A 97 -21.11 -6.66 -9.68
N LEU A 98 -20.96 -5.58 -8.90
CA LEU A 98 -19.64 -5.05 -8.56
C LEU A 98 -18.79 -6.06 -7.77
N THR A 99 -19.40 -6.78 -6.83
CA THR A 99 -18.72 -7.81 -6.03
C THR A 99 -18.25 -9.00 -6.87
N SER A 100 -19.05 -9.39 -7.86
CA SER A 100 -18.70 -10.42 -8.83
C SER A 100 -17.56 -9.96 -9.73
N TRP A 101 -17.64 -8.73 -10.24
CA TRP A 101 -16.61 -8.12 -11.08
C TRP A 101 -15.27 -7.94 -10.34
N ALA A 102 -15.31 -7.52 -9.07
CA ALA A 102 -14.13 -7.50 -8.19
C ALA A 102 -13.62 -8.91 -7.82
N GLY A 103 -14.32 -9.97 -8.20
CA GLY A 103 -13.96 -11.35 -7.92
C GLY A 103 -13.95 -11.68 -6.43
N LEU A 104 -14.81 -11.03 -5.65
CA LEU A 104 -15.03 -11.31 -4.24
C LEU A 104 -16.24 -12.22 -4.01
N ALA A 105 -17.05 -12.45 -5.04
CA ALA A 105 -18.15 -13.41 -4.99
C ALA A 105 -17.63 -14.85 -4.78
N PRO A 106 -18.31 -15.67 -3.95
CA PRO A 106 -18.00 -17.08 -3.82
C PRO A 106 -18.35 -17.81 -5.13
N SER A 107 -17.57 -18.82 -5.49
CA SER A 107 -17.89 -19.70 -6.61
C SER A 107 -19.15 -20.48 -6.29
N SER A 108 -20.21 -20.33 -7.08
CA SER A 108 -21.40 -21.17 -7.01
C SER A 108 -21.18 -22.43 -7.85
N ASN A 109 -21.19 -23.61 -7.22
CA ASN A 109 -21.33 -24.87 -7.94
C ASN A 109 -22.75 -25.38 -7.71
N SER A 110 -23.54 -25.43 -8.79
CA SER A 110 -24.92 -25.93 -8.79
C SER A 110 -24.98 -27.21 -9.61
N SER A 111 -24.93 -28.36 -8.94
CA SER A 111 -25.26 -29.65 -9.53
C SER A 111 -26.46 -30.25 -8.80
N GLY A 112 -27.43 -30.79 -9.55
CA GLY A 112 -28.59 -31.48 -8.99
C GLY A 112 -29.52 -30.63 -8.12
N GLY A 113 -29.70 -29.33 -8.42
CA GLY A 113 -30.65 -28.46 -7.71
C GLY A 113 -30.17 -27.90 -6.35
N LYS A 114 -28.95 -28.24 -5.90
CA LYS A 114 -28.35 -27.70 -4.68
C LYS A 114 -27.24 -26.69 -5.01
N VAL A 115 -27.39 -25.45 -4.54
CA VAL A 115 -26.36 -24.42 -4.68
C VAL A 115 -25.36 -24.56 -3.53
N ILE A 116 -24.12 -24.93 -3.84
CA ILE A 116 -23.01 -24.96 -2.88
C ILE A 116 -22.10 -23.76 -3.14
N ASN A 117 -21.98 -22.87 -2.15
CA ASN A 117 -21.07 -21.74 -2.20
C ASN A 117 -19.67 -22.17 -1.74
N GLY A 118 -18.70 -22.08 -2.64
CA GLY A 118 -17.30 -22.46 -2.44
C GLY A 118 -16.37 -21.30 -2.08
N ARG A 119 -15.10 -21.45 -2.45
CA ARG A 119 -14.07 -20.39 -2.31
C ARG A 119 -14.39 -19.20 -3.21
N ILE A 120 -13.77 -18.05 -2.97
CA ILE A 120 -13.88 -16.93 -3.91
C ILE A 120 -13.46 -17.35 -5.31
N GLY A 121 -14.17 -16.83 -6.32
CA GLY A 121 -13.78 -16.98 -7.71
C GLY A 121 -12.38 -16.42 -7.93
N LYS A 122 -11.56 -17.10 -8.74
CA LYS A 122 -10.26 -16.54 -9.17
C LYS A 122 -10.43 -15.51 -10.29
N THR A 123 -11.58 -15.49 -10.95
CA THR A 123 -11.99 -14.56 -12.01
C THR A 123 -12.40 -13.19 -11.46
N GLY A 124 -12.27 -12.15 -12.27
CA GLY A 124 -12.55 -10.75 -11.89
C GLY A 124 -11.28 -9.91 -11.69
N ASN A 125 -11.47 -8.65 -11.30
CA ASN A 125 -10.41 -7.67 -11.16
C ASN A 125 -9.49 -7.99 -9.97
N ARG A 126 -8.28 -8.48 -10.27
CA ARG A 126 -7.28 -8.88 -9.26
C ARG A 126 -6.77 -7.69 -8.42
N TYR A 127 -6.68 -6.50 -9.01
CA TYR A 127 -6.15 -5.32 -8.36
C TYR A 127 -7.16 -4.80 -7.34
N LEU A 128 -8.40 -4.57 -7.77
CA LEU A 128 -9.49 -4.17 -6.89
C LEU A 128 -9.67 -5.18 -5.73
N ARG A 129 -9.63 -6.49 -6.03
CA ARG A 129 -9.68 -7.53 -4.98
C ARG A 129 -8.56 -7.34 -3.96
N ARG A 130 -7.31 -7.17 -4.41
CA ARG A 130 -6.15 -7.02 -3.53
C ARG A 130 -6.31 -5.81 -2.62
N ILE A 131 -6.72 -4.67 -3.18
CA ILE A 131 -6.92 -3.42 -2.43
C ILE A 131 -8.02 -3.58 -1.39
N LEU A 132 -9.17 -4.16 -1.77
CA LEU A 132 -10.28 -4.38 -0.84
C LEU A 132 -9.92 -5.33 0.30
N ILE A 133 -9.05 -6.32 0.07
CA ILE A 133 -8.53 -7.17 1.14
C ILE A 133 -7.64 -6.36 2.11
N GLN A 134 -6.78 -5.46 1.61
CA GLN A 134 -5.99 -4.57 2.47
C GLN A 134 -6.87 -3.61 3.27
N VAL A 135 -7.88 -3.02 2.62
CA VAL A 135 -8.90 -2.18 3.26
C VAL A 135 -9.64 -2.95 4.36
N ALA A 136 -10.05 -4.20 4.09
CA ALA A 136 -10.70 -5.04 5.08
C ALA A 136 -9.79 -5.35 6.28
N HIS A 137 -8.49 -5.61 6.05
CA HIS A 137 -7.53 -5.75 7.15
C HIS A 137 -7.39 -4.48 7.98
N ALA A 138 -7.35 -3.31 7.35
CA ALA A 138 -7.29 -2.03 8.05
C ALA A 138 -8.58 -1.79 8.86
N ALA A 139 -9.75 -1.97 8.24
CA ALA A 139 -11.06 -1.83 8.87
C ALA A 139 -11.26 -2.80 10.05
N ALA A 140 -10.75 -4.03 9.93
CA ALA A 140 -10.79 -5.04 11.00
C ALA A 140 -10.00 -4.59 12.25
N ARG A 141 -8.92 -3.82 12.07
CA ARG A 141 -8.11 -3.27 13.17
C ARG A 141 -8.67 -1.96 13.73
N THR A 142 -9.64 -1.34 13.06
CA THR A 142 -10.27 -0.11 13.52
C THR A 142 -11.16 -0.39 14.73
N LYS A 143 -10.70 0.02 15.91
CA LYS A 143 -11.48 -0.10 17.16
C LYS A 143 -12.69 0.82 17.11
N GLY A 144 -13.82 0.34 17.65
CA GLY A 144 -15.06 1.11 17.73
C GLY A 144 -15.95 1.08 16.49
N SER A 145 -15.48 0.61 15.32
CA SER A 145 -16.31 0.57 14.10
C SER A 145 -17.25 -0.64 14.02
N VAL A 146 -18.41 -0.46 13.37
CA VAL A 146 -19.38 -1.53 13.03
C VAL A 146 -18.68 -2.57 12.17
N LEU A 147 -17.82 -2.14 11.25
CA LEU A 147 -17.06 -3.02 10.37
C LEU A 147 -16.09 -3.92 11.15
N GLY A 148 -15.37 -3.38 12.13
CA GLY A 148 -14.52 -4.17 13.02
C GLY A 148 -15.31 -5.12 13.92
N ARG A 149 -16.54 -4.74 14.35
CA ARG A 149 -17.47 -5.64 15.06
C ARG A 149 -17.95 -6.77 14.16
N PHE A 150 -18.34 -6.47 12.93
CA PHE A 150 -18.75 -7.46 11.93
C PHE A 150 -17.65 -8.50 11.67
N TYR A 151 -16.42 -8.04 11.44
CA TYR A 151 -15.26 -8.91 11.27
C TYR A 151 -15.09 -9.88 12.45
N ARG A 152 -15.08 -9.36 13.69
CA ARG A 152 -14.93 -10.19 14.89
C ARG A 152 -16.03 -11.24 15.03
N ARG A 153 -17.27 -10.89 14.67
CA ARG A 153 -18.41 -11.83 14.70
C ARG A 153 -18.22 -12.98 13.70
N VAL A 154 -17.83 -12.68 12.46
CA VAL A 154 -17.62 -13.70 11.42
C VAL A 154 -16.37 -14.54 11.74
N MET A 155 -15.29 -13.89 12.19
CA MET A 155 -14.03 -14.54 12.53
C MET A 155 -14.22 -15.60 13.60
N LYS A 156 -14.99 -15.31 14.66
CA LYS A 156 -15.32 -16.29 15.71
C LYS A 156 -16.06 -17.53 15.21
N ARG A 157 -16.82 -17.42 14.10
CA ARG A 157 -17.64 -18.52 13.55
C ARG A 157 -16.98 -19.31 12.42
N ARG A 158 -16.14 -18.65 11.62
CA ARG A 158 -15.66 -19.16 10.31
C ARG A 158 -14.15 -19.01 10.12
N GLY A 159 -13.43 -18.45 11.09
CA GLY A 159 -12.00 -18.18 11.00
C GLY A 159 -11.64 -16.86 10.29
N ALA A 160 -10.39 -16.43 10.48
CA ALA A 160 -9.91 -15.13 10.02
C ALA A 160 -9.91 -14.94 8.50
N PRO A 161 -9.47 -15.91 7.65
CA PRO A 161 -9.44 -15.71 6.21
C PRO A 161 -10.84 -15.48 5.61
N ILE A 162 -11.83 -16.25 6.03
CA ILE A 162 -13.23 -16.10 5.57
C ILE A 162 -13.80 -14.77 6.05
N ALA A 163 -13.47 -14.35 7.29
CA ALA A 163 -13.95 -13.09 7.82
C ALA A 163 -13.40 -11.86 7.11
N ILE A 164 -12.13 -11.87 6.68
CA ILE A 164 -11.55 -10.77 5.88
C ILE A 164 -12.24 -10.65 4.53
N VAL A 165 -12.45 -11.76 3.82
CA VAL A 165 -13.15 -11.76 2.53
C VAL A 165 -14.59 -11.29 2.70
N ALA A 166 -15.31 -11.79 3.72
CA ALA A 166 -16.66 -11.36 4.02
C ALA A 166 -16.74 -9.86 4.35
N LEU A 167 -15.74 -9.34 5.07
CA LEU A 167 -15.65 -7.91 5.36
C LEU A 167 -15.35 -7.09 4.10
N ALA A 168 -14.45 -7.55 3.23
CA ALA A 168 -14.16 -6.89 1.95
C ALA A 168 -15.41 -6.78 1.08
N ARG A 169 -16.20 -7.86 0.96
CA ARG A 169 -17.50 -7.85 0.28
C ARG A 169 -18.47 -6.84 0.89
N LYS A 170 -18.57 -6.81 2.22
CA LYS A 170 -19.44 -5.87 2.93
C LYS A 170 -19.02 -4.42 2.71
N ILE A 171 -17.71 -4.14 2.69
CA ILE A 171 -17.17 -2.81 2.41
C ILE A 171 -17.48 -2.41 0.98
N LEU A 172 -17.27 -3.30 0.00
CA LEU A 172 -17.56 -3.01 -1.40
C LEU A 172 -19.05 -2.72 -1.64
N ALA A 173 -19.95 -3.46 -0.98
CA ALA A 173 -21.38 -3.19 -1.05
C ALA A 173 -21.77 -1.84 -0.43
N ILE A 174 -21.12 -1.45 0.67
CA ILE A 174 -21.30 -0.11 1.26
C ILE A 174 -20.78 0.96 0.31
N VAL A 175 -19.57 0.76 -0.25
CA VAL A 175 -18.96 1.70 -1.19
C VAL A 175 -19.85 1.91 -2.41
N HIS A 176 -20.41 0.84 -2.99
CA HIS A 176 -21.35 0.93 -4.10
C HIS A 176 -22.54 1.83 -3.75
N HIS A 177 -23.22 1.54 -2.65
CA HIS A 177 -24.38 2.34 -2.21
C HIS A 177 -24.04 3.81 -1.96
N LEU A 178 -22.95 4.08 -1.24
CA LEU A 178 -22.53 5.44 -0.91
C LEU A 178 -22.10 6.24 -2.14
N TRP A 179 -21.41 5.59 -3.08
CA TRP A 179 -20.96 6.22 -4.31
C TRP A 179 -22.13 6.45 -5.26
N THR A 180 -23.06 5.51 -5.42
CA THR A 180 -24.26 5.73 -6.24
C THR A 180 -25.15 6.86 -5.71
N ASN A 181 -25.25 7.00 -4.38
CA ASN A 181 -26.09 8.04 -3.76
C ASN A 181 -25.36 9.34 -3.44
N MET A 182 -24.04 9.38 -3.63
CA MET A 182 -23.18 10.52 -3.30
C MET A 182 -23.26 10.95 -1.82
N GLU A 183 -23.23 9.98 -0.90
CA GLU A 183 -23.34 10.20 0.54
C GLU A 183 -22.11 9.69 1.29
N PRO A 184 -21.63 10.39 2.34
CA PRO A 184 -20.52 9.91 3.14
C PRO A 184 -20.94 8.78 4.07
N TYR A 185 -19.99 7.92 4.43
CA TYR A 185 -20.17 6.91 5.46
C TYR A 185 -20.30 7.57 6.83
N GLU A 186 -21.45 7.39 7.47
CA GLU A 186 -21.70 7.81 8.84
C GLU A 186 -21.92 6.61 9.76
N GLU A 187 -21.23 6.60 10.90
CA GLU A 187 -21.46 5.63 11.97
C GLU A 187 -21.62 6.40 13.30
N PRO A 188 -22.79 6.28 13.98
CA PRO A 188 -23.01 6.91 15.27
C PRO A 188 -21.95 6.50 16.30
N GLY A 189 -21.28 7.50 16.89
CA GLY A 189 -20.25 7.28 17.91
C GLY A 189 -18.89 6.84 17.37
N PHE A 190 -18.68 6.82 16.05
CA PHE A 190 -17.39 6.52 15.44
C PHE A 190 -16.92 7.68 14.56
N LYS A 191 -15.76 8.25 14.87
CA LYS A 191 -15.06 9.18 13.98
C LYS A 191 -13.77 8.53 13.48
N LYS A 192 -13.64 8.46 12.16
CA LYS A 192 -12.42 7.97 11.54
C LYS A 192 -11.28 8.96 11.82
N LYS A 193 -10.20 8.46 12.41
CA LYS A 193 -8.95 9.23 12.48
C LYS A 193 -8.30 9.17 11.10
N ILE A 194 -8.21 10.30 10.42
CA ILE A 194 -7.42 10.42 9.20
C ILE A 194 -5.97 10.29 9.64
N ARG A 195 -5.34 9.16 9.29
CA ARG A 195 -3.89 9.05 9.36
C ARG A 195 -3.39 9.67 8.07
N HIS A 196 -2.72 10.81 8.18
CA HIS A 196 -1.87 11.27 7.09
C HIS A 196 -0.92 10.11 6.78
N GLN A 197 -0.91 9.67 5.52
CA GLN A 197 0.11 8.78 5.04
C GLN A 197 1.44 9.39 5.49
N LYS A 198 2.29 8.61 6.17
CA LYS A 198 3.71 8.98 6.14
C LYS A 198 4.06 8.87 4.67
N VAL A 199 4.13 10.01 3.99
CA VAL A 199 5.01 10.12 2.84
C VAL A 199 6.32 9.60 3.41
N TYR A 200 6.78 8.47 2.89
CA TYR A 200 8.20 8.25 2.94
C TYR A 200 8.70 9.39 2.08
N GLU A 201 9.01 10.54 2.68
CA GLU A 201 10.06 11.35 2.10
C GLU A 201 11.14 10.32 1.83
N CYS A 202 11.42 10.08 0.55
CA CYS A 202 12.65 9.44 0.18
C CYS A 202 13.69 10.43 0.65
N ASP A 203 13.98 10.34 1.95
CA ASP A 203 14.85 11.23 2.66
C ASP A 203 16.12 11.23 1.81
N GLU A 204 16.45 12.38 1.20
CA GLU A 204 17.73 12.59 0.50
C GLU A 204 18.92 12.04 1.34
N PHE A 205 18.70 12.02 2.66
CA PHE A 205 19.48 11.51 3.78
C PHE A 205 19.94 10.04 3.73
N GLY A 206 19.32 9.14 2.95
CA GLY A 206 19.73 7.73 2.92
C GLY A 206 20.90 7.44 1.97
N ILE A 207 20.85 8.08 0.80
CA ILE A 207 21.71 7.75 -0.33
C ILE A 207 22.92 8.70 -0.37
N SER A 208 22.74 9.99 -0.02
CA SER A 208 23.85 10.94 0.11
C SER A 208 24.86 10.52 1.19
N GLY A 209 24.38 9.99 2.33
CA GLY A 209 25.23 9.37 3.36
C GLY A 209 25.89 8.06 2.90
N ALA A 210 25.26 7.30 1.99
CA ALA A 210 25.89 6.15 1.37
C ALA A 210 26.98 6.56 0.38
N PHE A 211 26.79 7.65 -0.37
CA PHE A 211 27.83 8.26 -1.21
C PHE A 211 29.02 8.77 -0.38
N GLU A 212 28.77 9.40 0.77
CA GLU A 212 29.81 9.84 1.71
C GLU A 212 30.62 8.66 2.26
N ILE A 213 29.95 7.58 2.73
CA ILE A 213 30.62 6.36 3.19
C ILE A 213 31.39 5.66 2.08
N LEU A 214 30.83 5.60 0.86
CA LEU A 214 31.50 5.02 -0.30
C LEU A 214 32.68 5.88 -0.76
N GLY A 215 32.60 7.21 -0.65
CA GLY A 215 33.72 8.12 -0.88
C GLY A 215 34.84 7.92 0.14
N GLU A 216 34.52 7.88 1.44
CA GLU A 216 35.49 7.59 2.51
C GLU A 216 36.13 6.19 2.36
N ALA A 217 35.38 5.21 1.86
CA ALA A 217 35.90 3.87 1.57
C ALA A 217 36.82 3.85 0.33
N GLU A 218 36.46 4.60 -0.72
CA GLU A 218 37.27 4.77 -1.93
C GLU A 218 38.62 5.45 -1.62
N ASP A 219 38.61 6.53 -0.83
CA ASP A 219 39.82 7.23 -0.38
C ASP A 219 40.76 6.31 0.41
N LYS A 220 40.21 5.45 1.28
CA LYS A 220 40.98 4.44 2.03
C LYS A 220 41.55 3.34 1.14
N ILE A 221 40.78 2.86 0.16
CA ILE A 221 41.25 1.84 -0.79
C ILE A 221 42.39 2.39 -1.66
N VAL A 222 42.24 3.62 -2.16
CA VAL A 222 43.27 4.32 -2.96
C VAL A 222 44.54 4.57 -2.13
N ALA A 223 44.41 4.98 -0.86
CA ALA A 223 45.55 5.18 0.05
C ALA A 223 46.31 3.88 0.39
N THR A 224 45.62 2.72 0.43
CA THR A 224 46.27 1.41 0.62
C THR A 224 46.87 0.82 -0.66
N GLY A 225 46.43 1.26 -1.85
CA GLY A 225 46.91 0.77 -3.15
C GLY A 225 48.17 1.47 -3.68
N SER A 226 48.50 2.67 -3.18
CA SER A 226 49.67 3.46 -3.62
C SER A 226 51.00 3.10 -2.93
N GLY A 227 51.06 1.96 -2.23
CA GLY A 227 52.22 1.50 -1.44
C GLY A 227 53.04 0.36 -2.02
N CYS A 228 52.72 -0.16 -3.20
CA CYS A 228 53.51 -1.19 -3.88
C CYS A 228 54.10 -0.64 -5.19
N GLY A 229 55.22 0.08 -5.05
CA GLY A 229 56.23 0.25 -6.10
C GLY A 229 57.40 -0.69 -5.84
#